data_AF-C6SW71-F1
#
_entry.id   AF-C6SW71-F1
#
_cell.length_a   1.000
_cell.length_b   1.000
_cell.length_c   1.000
_cell.angle_alpha   90.00
_cell.angle_beta   90.00
_cell.angle_gamma   90.00
#
_symmetry.space_group_name_H-M   'P 1'
#
loop_
_entity.id
_entity.type
_entity.pdbx_description
1 polymer ?
#
loop_
_entity_poly.entity_id
_entity_poly.type
_entity_poly.pdbx_seq_one_letter_code
_entity_poly.pdbx_strand_id
1 'polypeptide(L)'
;MGEEVSYKTEPESELHSVPQEHNSSAQEKELEKPEPPNDKVTPPSPVAAQEVADHASKKDTEESVDKDAMLAKVLTEKRLALIKAWEESEKTKAENRAYKKHSAVGLWEDSKKASVEAQLKKIEESMEKKKAEYVEKMKNKIAEIHRLAEEKKAIVEAQKREEFIDLEEAASKFRSRGDVPRKFFACFGG
;
A
#
# COMPACT_ATOMS: atom_id res chain seq x y z
N MET A 1 63.21 -14.37 24.93
CA MET A 1 63.12 -14.79 23.52
C MET A 1 61.75 -14.37 23.05
N GLY A 2 61.69 -13.41 22.13
CA GLY A 2 60.44 -12.87 21.63
C GLY A 2 59.85 -13.80 20.59
N GLU A 3 58.53 -13.98 20.65
CA GLU A 3 57.76 -14.47 19.52
C GLU A 3 56.75 -13.40 19.14
N GLU A 4 56.95 -12.91 17.93
CA GLU A 4 56.13 -11.92 17.24
C GLU A 4 54.78 -12.55 16.88
N VAL A 5 53.69 -11.90 17.29
CA VAL A 5 52.36 -12.25 16.79
C VAL A 5 52.15 -11.50 15.47
N SER A 6 52.37 -12.21 14.38
CA SER A 6 52.07 -11.80 13.01
C SER A 6 50.56 -11.56 12.86
N TYR A 7 50.13 -10.31 12.73
CA TYR A 7 48.77 -9.96 12.32
C TYR A 7 48.60 -10.27 10.83
N LYS A 8 47.95 -11.39 10.55
CA LYS A 8 47.48 -11.72 9.20
C LYS A 8 46.26 -10.84 8.90
N THR A 9 46.50 -9.78 8.14
CA THR A 9 45.47 -8.99 7.45
C THR A 9 44.95 -9.82 6.26
N GLU A 10 43.65 -10.00 6.16
CA GLU A 10 42.97 -10.45 4.93
C GLU A 10 41.83 -9.47 4.60
N PRO A 11 41.47 -9.37 3.31
CA PRO A 11 41.30 -8.09 2.66
C PRO A 11 39.86 -7.58 2.63
N GLU A 12 39.73 -6.26 2.61
CA GLU A 12 38.61 -5.59 1.94
C GLU A 12 38.65 -5.95 0.45
N SER A 13 37.56 -6.50 -0.07
CA SER A 13 37.27 -6.44 -1.49
C SER A 13 35.76 -6.42 -1.74
N GLU A 14 35.33 -5.25 -2.18
CA GLU A 14 34.47 -5.05 -3.33
C GLU A 14 32.95 -5.23 -3.16
N LEU A 15 32.34 -4.04 -3.07
CA LEU A 15 31.10 -3.63 -3.75
C LEU A 15 30.95 -4.22 -5.17
N HIS A 16 29.75 -4.08 -5.72
CA HIS A 16 29.22 -4.63 -6.99
C HIS A 16 28.50 -5.98 -6.79
N SER A 17 27.21 -6.17 -7.11
CA SER A 17 26.46 -5.63 -8.23
C SER A 17 24.96 -5.65 -7.94
N VAL A 18 24.27 -4.59 -8.36
CA VAL A 18 22.81 -4.55 -8.55
C VAL A 18 22.49 -5.26 -9.87
N PRO A 19 21.54 -6.21 -9.93
CA PRO A 19 20.91 -6.55 -11.19
C PRO A 19 19.71 -5.64 -11.47
N GLN A 20 19.89 -4.77 -12.46
CA GLN A 20 18.86 -4.00 -13.13
C GLN A 20 18.14 -4.89 -14.16
N GLU A 21 16.81 -4.83 -14.10
CA GLU A 21 15.77 -5.07 -15.12
C GLU A 21 15.82 -6.25 -16.10
N HIS A 22 14.67 -6.93 -16.17
CA HIS A 22 14.04 -7.31 -17.44
C HIS A 22 12.53 -7.26 -17.24
N ASN A 23 11.97 -6.10 -17.60
CA ASN A 23 10.53 -5.89 -17.70
C ASN A 23 10.11 -6.37 -19.11
N SER A 24 9.36 -7.48 -19.18
CA SER A 24 8.88 -8.04 -20.45
C SER A 24 7.37 -7.99 -20.52
N SER A 25 6.90 -7.04 -21.35
CA SER A 25 5.87 -7.17 -22.38
C SER A 25 4.59 -7.97 -22.08
N ALA A 26 3.50 -7.21 -21.94
CA ALA A 26 2.23 -7.36 -22.65
C ALA A 26 1.62 -8.76 -22.85
N GLN A 27 0.48 -8.99 -22.19
CA GLN A 27 -0.66 -9.68 -22.79
C GLN A 27 -1.95 -8.97 -22.37
N GLU A 28 -2.48 -8.14 -23.26
CA GLU A 28 -3.86 -7.66 -23.21
C GLU A 28 -4.79 -8.81 -23.60
N LYS A 29 -5.67 -9.20 -22.69
CA LYS A 29 -6.77 -10.12 -23.00
C LYS A 29 -8.04 -9.29 -23.18
N GLU A 30 -8.41 -9.20 -24.44
CA GLU A 30 -9.66 -8.76 -25.03
C GLU A 30 -10.89 -9.21 -24.22
N LEU A 31 -11.76 -8.27 -23.82
CA LEU A 31 -13.07 -8.55 -23.27
C LEU A 31 -14.14 -7.67 -23.93
N GLU A 32 -14.88 -8.31 -24.82
CA GLU A 32 -16.32 -8.25 -25.02
C GLU A 32 -17.05 -6.89 -24.82
N LYS A 33 -17.48 -6.35 -25.96
CA LYS A 33 -18.37 -5.20 -26.12
C LYS A 33 -19.82 -5.60 -25.78
N PRO A 34 -20.55 -4.90 -24.89
CA PRO A 34 -22.00 -5.01 -24.86
C PRO A 34 -22.64 -3.98 -25.80
N GLU A 35 -23.52 -4.45 -26.68
CA GLU A 35 -24.38 -3.64 -27.55
C GLU A 35 -25.40 -2.82 -26.74
N PRO A 36 -25.79 -1.61 -27.18
CA PRO A 36 -26.83 -0.84 -26.52
C PRO A 36 -28.25 -1.33 -26.89
N PRO A 37 -29.20 -1.39 -25.93
CA PRO A 37 -30.60 -1.72 -26.20
C PRO A 37 -31.29 -0.63 -27.03
N ASN A 38 -32.06 -1.07 -28.01
CA ASN A 38 -32.78 -0.26 -28.97
C ASN A 38 -34.24 -0.07 -28.50
N ASP A 39 -34.53 0.96 -27.73
CA ASP A 39 -35.92 1.32 -27.38
C ASP A 39 -36.48 2.33 -28.37
N LYS A 40 -37.25 1.81 -29.33
CA LYS A 40 -38.18 2.59 -30.15
C LYS A 40 -39.37 3.00 -29.27
N VAL A 41 -39.40 4.25 -28.82
CA VAL A 41 -40.63 4.86 -28.31
C VAL A 41 -41.36 5.54 -29.47
N THR A 42 -42.43 4.90 -29.91
CA THR A 42 -43.41 5.42 -30.86
C THR A 42 -44.15 6.62 -30.26
N PRO A 43 -44.29 7.77 -30.94
CA PRO A 43 -45.16 8.84 -30.45
C PRO A 43 -46.65 8.50 -30.74
N PRO A 44 -47.58 8.82 -29.82
CA PRO A 44 -49.00 8.60 -30.03
C PRO A 44 -49.59 9.61 -31.03
N SER A 45 -50.35 9.08 -31.97
CA SER A 45 -51.13 9.82 -32.98
C SER A 45 -52.34 10.53 -32.34
N PRO A 46 -52.60 11.82 -32.60
CA PRO A 46 -53.81 12.47 -32.15
C PRO A 46 -54.97 12.23 -33.15
N VAL A 47 -55.86 11.34 -32.72
CA VAL A 47 -57.33 11.32 -32.79
C VAL A 47 -58.02 12.16 -33.89
N ALA A 48 -58.84 11.44 -34.66
CA ALA A 48 -59.76 11.92 -35.69
C ALA A 48 -60.74 12.99 -35.21
N ALA A 49 -61.02 13.92 -36.12
CA ALA A 49 -61.97 15.01 -36.01
C ALA A 49 -63.42 14.54 -35.81
N GLN A 50 -64.18 15.27 -34.98
CA GLN A 50 -65.63 15.28 -34.99
C GLN A 50 -66.10 16.61 -35.60
N GLU A 51 -66.97 16.51 -36.61
CA GLU A 51 -67.79 17.62 -37.11
C GLU A 51 -68.81 18.06 -36.06
N VAL A 52 -68.99 19.38 -35.90
CA VAL A 52 -70.31 19.96 -35.57
C VAL A 52 -70.46 21.32 -36.27
N ALA A 53 -71.70 21.56 -36.70
CA ALA A 53 -72.17 22.52 -37.68
C ALA A 53 -72.13 24.03 -37.32
N ASP A 54 -72.31 24.78 -38.41
CA ASP A 54 -72.45 26.23 -38.64
C ASP A 54 -73.25 27.06 -37.62
N HIS A 55 -72.77 28.29 -37.36
CA HIS A 55 -73.64 29.46 -37.14
C HIS A 55 -72.88 30.75 -37.48
N ALA A 56 -73.40 31.45 -38.50
CA ALA A 56 -72.91 32.72 -38.98
C ALA A 56 -73.27 33.90 -38.04
N SER A 57 -72.35 34.84 -37.86
CA SER A 57 -72.65 36.27 -37.72
C SER A 57 -71.40 37.11 -37.98
N LYS A 58 -71.55 38.06 -38.90
CA LYS A 58 -70.50 38.87 -39.54
C LYS A 58 -69.94 39.95 -38.61
N LYS A 59 -68.64 39.92 -38.30
CA LYS A 59 -67.80 41.11 -38.02
C LYS A 59 -66.27 40.87 -38.00
N ASP A 60 -65.70 40.01 -38.86
CA ASP A 60 -64.43 39.34 -38.50
C ASP A 60 -63.21 39.54 -39.43
N THR A 61 -63.23 40.49 -40.37
CA THR A 61 -62.15 40.59 -41.38
C THR A 61 -60.81 41.13 -40.83
N GLU A 62 -60.82 42.02 -39.83
CA GLU A 62 -59.58 42.46 -39.14
C GLU A 62 -59.10 41.42 -38.12
N GLU A 63 -60.02 40.82 -37.35
CA GLU A 63 -59.69 39.82 -36.33
C GLU A 63 -59.17 38.50 -36.94
N SER A 64 -59.53 38.19 -38.19
CA SER A 64 -59.06 37.00 -38.91
C SER A 64 -57.58 37.07 -39.28
N VAL A 65 -57.07 38.24 -39.70
CA VAL A 65 -55.67 38.38 -40.13
C VAL A 65 -54.72 38.34 -38.93
N ASP A 66 -55.15 38.91 -37.79
CA ASP A 66 -54.40 38.84 -36.53
C ASP A 66 -54.30 37.40 -36.00
N LYS A 67 -55.36 36.60 -36.14
CA LYS A 67 -55.36 35.17 -35.77
C LYS A 67 -54.33 34.38 -36.57
N ASP A 68 -54.27 34.57 -37.89
CA ASP A 68 -53.28 33.90 -38.75
C ASP A 68 -51.84 34.31 -38.41
N ALA A 69 -51.61 35.59 -38.12
CA ALA A 69 -50.31 36.08 -37.67
C ALA A 69 -49.92 35.49 -36.29
N MET A 70 -50.87 35.32 -35.37
CA MET A 70 -50.61 34.64 -34.08
C MET A 70 -50.32 33.15 -34.28
N LEU A 71 -51.05 32.46 -35.15
CA LEU A 71 -50.80 31.05 -35.47
C LEU A 71 -49.40 30.86 -36.09
N ALA A 72 -48.97 31.74 -36.99
CA ALA A 72 -47.63 31.68 -37.57
C ALA A 72 -46.52 31.84 -36.51
N LYS A 73 -46.72 32.74 -35.53
CA LYS A 73 -45.81 32.90 -34.39
C LYS A 73 -45.77 31.63 -33.53
N VAL A 74 -46.93 31.08 -33.16
CA VAL A 74 -47.03 29.83 -32.38
C VAL A 74 -46.37 28.66 -33.10
N LEU A 75 -46.55 28.52 -34.42
CA LEU A 75 -45.90 27.48 -35.22
C LEU A 75 -44.37 27.65 -35.26
N THR A 76 -43.90 28.89 -35.35
CA THR A 76 -42.47 29.21 -35.31
C THR A 76 -41.88 28.90 -33.94
N GLU A 77 -42.55 29.30 -32.87
CA GLU A 77 -42.16 28.99 -31.49
C GLU A 77 -42.12 27.47 -31.25
N LYS A 78 -43.14 26.74 -31.71
CA LYS A 78 -43.17 25.27 -31.64
C LYS A 78 -41.98 24.65 -32.38
N ARG A 79 -41.65 25.14 -33.58
CA ARG A 79 -40.50 24.66 -34.36
C ARG A 79 -39.19 24.92 -33.61
N LEU A 80 -39.00 26.12 -33.07
CA LEU A 80 -37.79 26.49 -32.32
C LEU A 80 -37.67 25.68 -31.03
N ALA A 81 -38.77 25.46 -30.31
CA ALA A 81 -38.78 24.63 -29.11
C ALA A 81 -38.38 23.17 -29.42
N LEU A 82 -38.85 22.60 -30.53
CA LEU A 82 -38.47 21.24 -30.95
C LEU A 82 -36.99 21.15 -31.33
N ILE A 83 -36.46 22.13 -32.08
CA ILE A 83 -35.03 22.20 -32.43
C ILE A 83 -34.19 22.29 -31.16
N LYS A 84 -34.56 23.16 -30.22
CA LYS A 84 -33.86 23.32 -28.95
C LYS A 84 -33.88 22.04 -28.11
N ALA A 85 -35.03 21.37 -28.02
CA ALA A 85 -35.13 20.10 -27.29
C ALA A 85 -34.26 19.01 -27.92
N TRP A 86 -34.21 18.95 -29.25
CA TRP A 86 -33.34 18.03 -29.96
C TRP A 86 -31.85 18.34 -29.72
N GLU A 87 -31.44 19.61 -29.85
CA GLU A 87 -30.07 20.05 -29.59
C GLU A 87 -29.62 19.72 -28.17
N GLU A 88 -30.46 19.99 -27.17
CA GLU A 88 -30.18 19.68 -25.77
C GLU A 88 -30.02 18.17 -25.54
N SER A 89 -30.86 17.36 -26.22
CA SER A 89 -30.74 15.90 -26.15
C SER A 89 -29.43 15.39 -26.77
N GLU A 90 -28.95 16.01 -27.86
CA GLU A 90 -27.68 15.65 -28.49
C GLU A 90 -26.47 16.10 -27.65
N LYS A 91 -26.56 17.29 -27.03
CA LYS A 91 -25.57 17.77 -26.05
C LYS A 91 -25.45 16.82 -24.87
N THR A 92 -26.57 16.47 -24.24
CA THR A 92 -26.61 15.52 -23.12
C THR A 92 -25.97 14.17 -23.50
N LYS A 93 -26.23 13.66 -24.71
CA LYS A 93 -25.59 12.42 -25.20
C LYS A 93 -24.07 12.59 -25.35
N ALA A 94 -23.60 13.73 -25.86
CA ALA A 94 -22.18 14.01 -25.98
C ALA A 94 -21.50 14.11 -24.61
N GLU A 95 -22.12 14.81 -23.67
CA GLU A 95 -21.65 14.94 -22.29
C GLU A 95 -21.60 13.59 -21.58
N ASN A 96 -22.62 12.74 -21.70
CA ASN A 96 -22.60 11.41 -21.10
C ASN A 96 -21.45 10.54 -21.64
N ARG A 97 -21.16 10.64 -22.94
CA ARG A 97 -20.01 9.95 -23.55
C ARG A 97 -18.68 10.50 -23.00
N ALA A 98 -18.56 11.82 -22.86
CA ALA A 98 -17.36 12.44 -22.28
C ALA A 98 -17.18 12.04 -20.81
N TYR A 99 -18.25 12.09 -20.01
CA TYR A 99 -18.23 11.71 -18.60
C TYR A 99 -17.73 10.27 -18.42
N LYS A 100 -18.26 9.31 -19.18
CA LYS A 100 -17.80 7.91 -19.14
C LYS A 100 -16.32 7.78 -19.45
N LYS A 101 -15.80 8.52 -20.45
CA LYS A 101 -14.37 8.52 -20.78
C LYS A 101 -13.53 9.12 -19.66
N HIS A 102 -13.95 10.24 -19.08
CA HIS A 102 -13.26 10.84 -17.94
C HIS A 102 -13.23 9.91 -16.73
N SER A 103 -14.35 9.25 -16.40
CA SER A 103 -14.38 8.25 -15.33
C SER A 103 -13.45 7.08 -15.61
N ALA A 104 -13.41 6.57 -16.85
CA ALA A 104 -12.50 5.49 -17.23
C ALA A 104 -11.02 5.89 -17.07
N VAL A 105 -10.66 7.12 -17.47
CA VAL A 105 -9.31 7.66 -17.27
C VAL A 105 -8.99 7.78 -15.77
N GLY A 106 -9.91 8.31 -14.96
CA GLY A 106 -9.71 8.42 -13.51
C GLY A 106 -9.46 7.07 -12.85
N LEU A 107 -10.27 6.05 -13.17
CA LEU A 107 -10.09 4.69 -12.66
C LEU A 107 -8.74 4.07 -13.09
N TRP A 108 -8.31 4.34 -14.32
CA TRP A 108 -7.02 3.87 -14.80
C TRP A 108 -5.85 4.53 -14.06
N GLU A 109 -5.93 5.85 -13.84
CA GLU A 109 -4.94 6.58 -13.04
C GLU A 109 -4.86 6.05 -11.61
N ASP A 110 -6.01 5.85 -10.97
CA ASP A 110 -6.06 5.33 -9.60
C ASP A 110 -5.50 3.91 -9.52
N SER A 111 -5.77 3.07 -10.53
CA SER A 111 -5.16 1.75 -10.64
C SER A 111 -3.63 1.81 -10.74
N LYS A 112 -3.09 2.74 -11.54
CA LYS A 112 -1.63 2.94 -11.66
C LYS A 112 -1.02 3.49 -10.37
N LYS A 113 -1.66 4.45 -9.72
CA LYS A 113 -1.22 4.97 -8.41
C LYS A 113 -1.18 3.86 -7.37
N ALA A 114 -2.26 3.09 -7.23
CA ALA A 114 -2.34 1.98 -6.29
C ALA A 114 -1.24 0.92 -6.55
N SER A 115 -0.91 0.66 -7.82
CA SER A 115 0.18 -0.26 -8.17
C SER A 115 1.55 0.24 -7.71
N VAL A 116 1.83 1.53 -7.84
CA VAL A 116 3.10 2.14 -7.38
C VAL A 116 3.15 2.21 -5.86
N GLU A 117 2.06 2.59 -5.20
CA GLU A 117 1.95 2.62 -3.74
C GLU A 117 2.14 1.22 -3.12
N ALA A 118 1.61 0.18 -3.75
CA ALA A 118 1.82 -1.20 -3.32
C ALA A 118 3.31 -1.62 -3.41
N GLN A 119 4.03 -1.17 -4.45
CA GLN A 119 5.47 -1.41 -4.58
C GLN A 119 6.25 -0.69 -3.48
N LEU A 120 5.91 0.57 -3.19
CA LEU A 120 6.53 1.32 -2.10
C LEU A 120 6.34 0.61 -0.76
N LYS A 121 5.10 0.21 -0.44
CA LYS A 121 4.77 -0.52 0.79
C LYS A 121 5.55 -1.84 0.93
N LYS A 122 5.75 -2.56 -0.18
CA LYS A 122 6.56 -3.78 -0.19
C LYS A 122 8.03 -3.50 0.14
N ILE A 123 8.58 -2.41 -0.38
CA ILE A 123 9.96 -1.98 -0.07
C ILE A 123 10.05 -1.63 1.42
N GLU A 124 9.13 -0.84 1.94
CA GLU A 124 9.08 -0.46 3.37
C GLU A 124 9.01 -1.68 4.29
N GLU A 125 8.13 -2.65 4.00
CA GLU A 125 8.02 -3.89 4.77
C GLU A 125 9.34 -4.70 4.74
N SER A 126 10.00 -4.78 3.58
CA SER A 126 11.28 -5.47 3.46
C SER A 126 12.40 -4.81 4.27
N MET A 127 12.37 -3.48 4.36
CA MET A 127 13.33 -2.71 5.15
C MET A 127 13.06 -2.87 6.64
N GLU A 128 11.80 -2.90 7.05
CA GLU A 128 11.43 -3.10 8.44
C GLU A 128 11.78 -4.52 8.92
N LYS A 129 11.56 -5.55 8.09
CA LYS A 129 12.01 -6.92 8.36
C LYS A 129 13.52 -6.98 8.58
N LYS A 130 14.30 -6.39 7.68
CA LYS A 130 15.77 -6.32 7.81
C LYS A 130 16.19 -5.62 9.10
N LYS A 131 15.56 -4.49 9.45
CA LYS A 131 15.84 -3.79 10.72
C LYS A 131 15.57 -4.69 11.93
N ALA A 132 14.45 -5.39 11.96
CA ALA A 132 14.12 -6.31 13.04
C ALA A 132 15.15 -7.44 13.17
N GLU A 133 15.55 -8.06 12.06
CA GLU A 133 16.60 -9.09 12.04
C GLU A 133 17.94 -8.57 12.58
N TYR A 134 18.35 -7.35 12.23
CA TYR A 134 19.59 -6.76 12.74
C TYR A 134 19.51 -6.48 14.24
N VAL A 135 18.38 -5.98 14.73
CA VAL A 135 18.14 -5.75 16.15
C VAL A 135 18.21 -7.07 16.92
N GLU A 136 17.62 -8.14 16.39
CA GLU A 136 17.68 -9.47 17.00
C GLU A 136 19.11 -10.01 17.03
N LYS A 137 19.83 -9.95 15.90
CA LYS A 137 21.26 -10.36 15.84
C LYS A 137 22.11 -9.60 16.85
N MET A 138 21.87 -8.30 17.03
CA MET A 138 22.56 -7.49 18.03
C MET A 138 22.25 -7.97 19.46
N LYS A 139 20.97 -8.20 19.78
CA LYS A 139 20.54 -8.71 21.09
C LYS A 139 21.13 -10.10 21.39
N ASN A 140 21.18 -10.99 20.40
CA ASN A 140 21.75 -12.32 20.54
C ASN A 140 23.25 -12.25 20.85
N LYS A 141 24.00 -11.36 20.19
CA LYS A 141 25.43 -11.14 20.49
C LYS A 141 25.65 -10.59 21.90
N ILE A 142 24.80 -9.65 22.34
CA ILE A 142 24.85 -9.13 23.71
C ILE A 142 24.59 -10.26 24.72
N ALA A 143 23.58 -11.10 24.47
CA ALA A 143 23.26 -12.24 25.32
C ALA A 143 24.39 -13.27 25.34
N GLU A 144 25.04 -13.53 24.20
CA GLU A 144 26.20 -14.42 24.13
C GLU A 144 27.39 -13.90 24.95
N ILE A 145 27.70 -12.61 24.85
CA ILE A 145 28.74 -11.96 25.66
C ILE A 145 28.41 -12.11 27.14
N HIS A 146 27.15 -11.90 27.52
CA HIS A 146 26.71 -12.04 28.90
C HIS A 146 26.87 -13.48 29.41
N ARG A 147 26.39 -14.47 28.64
CA ARG A 147 26.55 -15.89 28.96
C ARG A 147 28.02 -16.28 29.13
N LEU A 148 28.89 -15.87 28.21
CA LEU A 148 30.33 -16.15 28.30
C LEU A 148 30.97 -15.51 29.55
N ALA A 149 30.53 -14.31 29.93
CA ALA A 149 30.99 -13.66 31.15
C ALA A 149 30.52 -14.41 32.41
N GLU A 150 29.28 -14.89 32.43
CA GLU A 150 28.73 -15.69 33.52
C GLU A 150 29.42 -17.05 33.65
N GLU A 151 29.73 -17.71 32.53
CA GLU A 151 30.49 -18.96 32.51
C GLU A 151 31.88 -18.79 33.13
N LYS A 152 32.59 -17.71 32.78
CA LYS A 152 33.88 -17.38 33.40
C LYS A 152 33.76 -17.14 34.90
N LYS A 153 32.71 -16.43 35.35
CA LYS A 153 32.45 -16.23 36.78
C LYS A 153 32.16 -17.55 37.50
N ALA A 154 31.38 -18.44 36.88
CA ALA A 154 31.07 -19.74 37.45
C ALA A 154 32.32 -20.63 37.60
N ILE A 155 33.24 -20.60 36.62
CA ILE A 155 34.52 -21.31 36.72
C ILE A 155 35.36 -20.80 37.90
N VAL A 156 35.49 -19.48 38.05
CA VAL A 156 36.24 -18.89 39.17
C VAL A 156 35.63 -19.29 40.53
N GLU A 157 34.31 -19.25 40.64
CA GLU A 157 33.61 -19.65 41.86
C GLU A 157 33.75 -21.17 42.14
N ALA A 158 33.77 -22.01 41.10
CA ALA A 158 34.02 -23.44 41.26
C ALA A 158 35.45 -23.72 41.74
N GLN A 159 36.47 -23.08 41.15
CA GLN A 159 37.87 -23.19 41.58
C GLN A 159 38.04 -22.74 43.04
N LYS A 160 37.43 -21.61 43.41
CA LYS A 160 37.44 -21.15 44.80
C LYS A 160 36.82 -22.18 45.75
N ARG A 161 35.72 -22.83 45.37
CA ARG A 161 35.09 -23.86 46.21
C ARG A 161 35.96 -25.11 46.35
N GLU A 162 36.61 -25.52 45.27
CA GLU A 162 37.59 -26.62 45.28
C GLU A 162 38.73 -26.33 46.26
N GLU A 163 39.35 -25.14 46.17
CA GLU A 163 40.40 -24.71 47.11
C GLU A 163 39.91 -24.71 48.57
N PHE A 164 38.67 -24.30 48.82
CA PHE A 164 38.08 -24.33 50.17
C PHE A 164 37.91 -25.76 50.70
N ILE A 165 37.47 -26.70 49.85
CA ILE A 165 37.34 -28.11 50.22
C ILE A 165 38.71 -28.70 50.53
N ASP A 166 39.72 -28.45 49.68
CA ASP A 166 41.09 -28.92 49.89
C ASP A 166 41.69 -28.40 51.21
N LEU A 167 41.45 -27.12 51.52
CA LEU A 167 41.86 -26.51 52.78
C LEU A 167 41.15 -27.14 53.99
N GLU A 168 39.85 -27.42 53.88
CA GLU A 168 39.08 -28.08 54.93
C GLU A 168 39.53 -29.52 55.17
N GLU A 169 39.83 -30.26 54.10
CA GLU A 169 40.42 -31.59 54.18
C GLU A 169 41.80 -31.56 54.83
N ALA A 170 42.66 -30.63 54.41
CA ALA A 170 43.99 -30.45 54.97
C ALA A 170 43.92 -30.10 56.47
N ALA A 171 43.05 -29.17 56.84
CA ALA A 171 42.81 -28.81 58.23
C ALA A 171 42.32 -30.01 59.05
N SER A 172 41.41 -30.82 58.51
CA SER A 172 40.94 -32.05 59.16
C SER A 172 42.06 -33.08 59.36
N LYS A 173 42.92 -33.28 58.35
CA LYS A 173 44.12 -34.14 58.45
C LYS A 173 45.08 -33.67 59.55
N PHE A 174 45.31 -32.35 59.68
CA PHE A 174 46.14 -31.80 60.77
C PHE A 174 45.50 -32.02 62.15
N ARG A 175 44.19 -31.79 62.29
CA ARG A 175 43.46 -32.05 63.55
C ARG A 175 43.54 -33.53 63.96
N SER A 176 43.40 -34.46 63.02
CA SER A 176 43.49 -35.90 63.30
C SER A 176 44.90 -36.35 63.69
N ARG A 177 45.95 -35.74 63.11
CA ARG A 177 47.36 -36.08 63.41
C ARG A 177 47.92 -35.36 64.64
N GLY A 178 47.29 -34.29 65.11
CA GLY A 178 47.79 -33.45 66.21
C GLY A 178 49.00 -32.59 65.85
N ASP A 179 49.27 -32.39 64.54
CA ASP A 179 50.43 -31.63 64.03
C ASP A 179 49.99 -30.19 63.70
N VAL A 180 50.77 -29.18 64.12
CA VAL A 180 50.44 -27.76 63.88
C VAL A 180 50.97 -27.36 62.50
N PRO A 181 50.15 -26.70 61.64
CA PRO A 181 50.62 -26.25 60.33
C PRO A 181 51.88 -25.38 60.44
N ARG A 182 52.99 -25.83 59.85
CA ARG A 182 54.32 -25.22 60.00
C ARG A 182 54.54 -23.92 59.21
N LYS A 183 53.58 -23.49 58.38
CA LYS A 183 53.64 -22.20 57.66
C LYS A 183 52.42 -21.36 58.01
N PHE A 184 52.64 -20.36 58.85
CA PHE A 184 51.69 -19.31 59.18
C PHE A 184 52.26 -17.99 58.63
N PHE A 185 51.49 -17.32 57.75
CA PHE A 185 51.64 -15.93 57.27
C PHE A 185 52.89 -15.50 56.47
N ALA A 186 52.86 -15.64 55.13
CA ALA A 186 53.80 -14.92 54.26
C ALA A 186 53.16 -14.06 53.16
N CYS A 187 51.83 -13.97 53.03
CA CYS A 187 51.18 -13.20 51.95
C CYS A 187 49.91 -12.43 52.39
N PHE A 188 49.98 -11.69 53.50
CA PHE A 188 49.01 -10.63 53.83
C PHE A 188 49.68 -9.25 53.95
N GLY A 189 50.72 -8.99 53.16
CA GLY A 189 51.35 -7.67 53.07
C GLY A 189 51.68 -7.35 51.62
N GLY A 190 51.06 -6.31 51.06
CA GLY A 190 51.28 -5.81 49.70
C GLY A 190 49.99 -5.60 48.94
#